data_AF-A0A7M3MZ13-F1
#
_entry.id   AF-A0A7M3MZ13-F1
#
_cell.length_a   1.000
_cell.length_b   1.000
_cell.length_c   1.000
_cell.angle_alpha   90.00
_cell.angle_beta   90.00
_cell.angle_gamma   90.00
#
_symmetry.space_group_name_H-M   'P 1'
#
loop_
_entity.id
_entity.type
_entity.pdbx_description
1 polymer ?
#
loop_
_entity_poly.entity_id
_entity_poly.type
_entity_poly.pdbx_seq_one_letter_code
_entity_poly.pdbx_strand_id
1 'polypeptide(L)'
;MNPTTPHLVKITLVLTLLFTAGNVFSQIIYVSTAGDDGNTGDSWAQAYRTLFHAIDQADPGDDIWVAAGTYYPTFNSSDRDASFFLLNGVAIYGGFAGTETELSQRNIELNETILSGDINQSGDHDGNSYSVVDGSGVDQTAVLDGFTITMGNADGSVGGDGAPSRAGAGIFIN
;
A
#
# COMPACT_ATOMS: atom_id res chain seq x y z
N MET A 1 -55.65 -32.54 -48.25
CA MET A 1 -54.33 -31.88 -48.10
C MET A 1 -54.26 -31.41 -46.67
N ASN A 2 -53.45 -32.04 -45.81
CA ASN A 2 -53.38 -31.72 -44.39
C ASN A 2 -52.15 -30.81 -44.16
N PRO A 3 -52.26 -29.68 -43.44
CA PRO A 3 -51.12 -28.78 -43.24
C PRO A 3 -50.15 -29.37 -42.20
N THR A 4 -48.86 -29.34 -42.50
CA THR A 4 -47.79 -29.76 -41.60
C THR A 4 -47.55 -28.68 -40.55
N THR A 5 -47.70 -29.02 -39.27
CA THR A 5 -47.30 -28.20 -38.11
C THR A 5 -45.78 -28.04 -38.05
N PRO A 6 -45.24 -26.82 -37.92
CA PRO A 6 -43.80 -26.63 -37.69
C PRO A 6 -43.48 -26.87 -36.21
N HIS A 7 -42.47 -27.70 -35.94
CA HIS A 7 -41.94 -27.91 -34.59
C HIS A 7 -40.99 -26.75 -34.24
N LEU A 8 -41.38 -25.90 -33.28
CA LEU A 8 -40.47 -24.95 -32.64
C LEU A 8 -39.43 -25.73 -31.81
N VAL A 9 -38.16 -25.67 -32.21
CA VAL A 9 -37.02 -26.08 -31.39
C VAL A 9 -36.81 -25.02 -30.32
N LYS A 10 -37.17 -25.34 -29.07
CA LYS A 10 -36.88 -24.48 -27.91
C LYS A 10 -35.41 -24.69 -27.52
N ILE A 11 -34.54 -23.75 -27.89
CA ILE A 11 -33.17 -23.69 -27.41
C ILE A 11 -33.19 -23.01 -26.05
N THR A 12 -33.12 -23.80 -24.97
CA THR A 12 -32.93 -23.28 -23.62
C THR A 12 -31.44 -23.02 -23.42
N LEU A 13 -31.05 -21.75 -23.40
CA LEU A 13 -29.71 -21.31 -22.98
C LEU A 13 -29.67 -21.34 -21.44
N VAL A 14 -28.96 -22.31 -20.86
CA VAL A 14 -28.66 -22.31 -19.42
C VAL A 14 -27.36 -21.52 -19.24
N LEU A 15 -27.49 -20.29 -18.75
CA LEU A 15 -26.35 -19.46 -18.35
C LEU A 15 -25.97 -19.83 -16.90
N THR A 16 -24.99 -20.72 -16.75
CA THR A 16 -24.44 -21.05 -15.43
C THR A 16 -23.51 -19.92 -15.00
N LEU A 17 -23.95 -19.08 -14.06
CA LEU A 17 -23.11 -18.10 -13.41
C LEU A 17 -22.24 -18.84 -12.37
N LEU A 18 -20.99 -19.15 -12.73
CA LEU A 18 -20.00 -19.69 -11.81
C LEU A 18 -19.52 -18.55 -10.90
N PHE A 19 -20.09 -18.43 -9.70
CA PHE A 19 -19.49 -17.62 -8.65
C PHE A 19 -18.30 -18.41 -8.08
N THR A 20 -17.10 -18.14 -8.56
CA THR A 20 -15.89 -18.55 -7.83
C THR A 20 -15.83 -17.67 -6.59
N ALA A 21 -16.12 -18.23 -5.42
CA ALA A 21 -15.65 -17.65 -4.18
C ALA A 21 -14.12 -17.67 -4.26
N GLY A 22 -13.51 -16.54 -4.59
CA GLY A 22 -12.07 -16.37 -4.38
C GLY A 22 -11.84 -16.56 -2.89
N ASN A 23 -10.97 -17.50 -2.54
CA ASN A 23 -10.49 -17.54 -1.17
C ASN A 23 -9.69 -16.25 -0.97
N VAL A 24 -10.22 -15.30 -0.19
CA VAL A 24 -9.41 -14.20 0.34
C VAL A 24 -8.53 -14.80 1.41
N PHE A 25 -7.38 -15.31 1.00
CA PHE A 25 -6.31 -15.65 1.94
C PHE A 25 -5.57 -14.36 2.23
N SER A 26 -5.56 -13.96 3.50
CA SER A 26 -4.62 -12.96 4.00
C SER A 26 -3.20 -13.44 3.66
N GLN A 27 -2.50 -12.68 2.82
CA GLN A 27 -1.08 -12.91 2.52
C GLN A 27 -0.20 -11.91 3.27
N ILE A 28 1.05 -12.32 3.50
CA ILE A 28 2.08 -11.43 4.01
C ILE A 28 2.91 -10.98 2.80
N ILE A 29 2.95 -9.67 2.57
CA ILE A 29 3.80 -9.03 1.57
C ILE A 29 5.05 -8.50 2.26
N TYR A 30 6.23 -8.93 1.81
CA TYR A 30 7.51 -8.60 2.41
C TYR A 30 8.20 -7.46 1.67
N VAL A 31 8.70 -6.48 2.42
CA VAL A 31 9.38 -5.30 1.90
C VAL A 31 10.74 -5.14 2.56
N SER A 32 11.78 -4.92 1.75
CA SER A 32 13.14 -4.69 2.21
C SER A 32 13.89 -3.78 1.27
N THR A 33 14.65 -2.81 1.79
CA THR A 33 15.51 -1.94 0.95
C THR A 33 16.55 -2.71 0.12
N ALA A 34 16.86 -3.96 0.49
CA ALA A 34 17.73 -4.86 -0.27
C ALA A 34 17.00 -5.72 -1.32
N GLY A 35 15.66 -5.60 -1.41
CA GLY A 35 14.81 -6.33 -2.34
C GLY A 35 14.82 -5.77 -3.77
N ASP A 36 13.87 -6.22 -4.58
CA ASP A 36 13.64 -5.76 -5.96
C ASP A 36 12.13 -5.72 -6.24
N ASP A 37 11.63 -4.66 -6.88
CA ASP A 37 10.21 -4.52 -7.20
C ASP A 37 9.77 -5.45 -8.35
N GLY A 38 10.70 -6.18 -8.98
CA GLY A 38 10.41 -7.29 -9.88
C GLY A 38 10.24 -8.65 -9.18
N ASN A 39 10.42 -8.74 -7.86
CA ASN A 39 10.20 -9.97 -7.09
C ASN A 39 8.70 -10.24 -6.86
N THR A 40 8.37 -11.32 -6.17
CA THR A 40 6.98 -11.71 -5.87
C THR A 40 6.42 -11.12 -4.58
N GLY A 41 7.26 -10.62 -3.67
CA GLY A 41 6.85 -10.10 -2.38
C GLY A 41 6.42 -11.16 -1.37
N ASP A 42 6.52 -12.47 -1.67
CA ASP A 42 5.96 -13.57 -0.86
C ASP A 42 6.87 -14.09 0.27
N SER A 43 8.10 -13.57 0.35
CA SER A 43 9.10 -13.96 1.33
C SER A 43 10.18 -12.89 1.46
N TRP A 44 10.94 -12.90 2.57
CA TRP A 44 12.07 -11.99 2.72
C TRP A 44 13.11 -12.08 1.59
N ALA A 45 13.32 -13.28 1.04
CA ALA A 45 14.25 -13.50 -0.07
C ALA A 45 13.71 -13.00 -1.42
N GLN A 46 12.40 -12.81 -1.55
CA GLN A 46 11.71 -12.25 -2.71
C GLN A 46 10.98 -10.95 -2.34
N ALA A 47 11.50 -10.20 -1.37
CA ALA A 47 10.86 -8.98 -0.91
C ALA A 47 10.85 -7.92 -2.01
N TYR A 48 9.79 -7.11 -2.03
CA TYR A 48 9.77 -5.87 -2.79
C TYR A 48 10.78 -4.88 -2.22
N ARG A 49 11.33 -4.02 -3.09
CA ARG A 49 12.29 -3.00 -2.65
C ARG A 49 11.61 -1.83 -1.98
N THR A 50 10.41 -1.48 -2.45
CA THR A 50 9.71 -0.27 -2.03
C THR A 50 8.36 -0.56 -1.40
N LEU A 51 8.03 0.23 -0.36
CA LEU A 51 6.75 0.13 0.32
C LEU A 51 5.60 0.63 -0.55
N PHE A 52 5.79 1.71 -1.32
CA PHE A 52 4.71 2.21 -2.19
C PHE A 52 4.31 1.18 -3.26
N HIS A 53 5.25 0.38 -3.76
CA HIS A 53 4.94 -0.71 -4.68
C HIS A 53 4.17 -1.82 -3.97
N ALA A 54 4.59 -2.23 -2.76
CA ALA A 54 3.86 -3.22 -1.98
C ALA A 54 2.43 -2.79 -1.64
N ILE A 55 2.21 -1.51 -1.34
CA ILE A 55 0.87 -0.93 -1.12
C ILE A 55 0.01 -1.06 -2.39
N ASP A 56 0.59 -0.79 -3.57
CA ASP A 56 -0.11 -0.93 -4.86
C ASP A 56 -0.48 -2.39 -5.20
N GLN A 57 0.24 -3.37 -4.64
CA GLN A 57 -0.03 -4.80 -4.82
C GLN A 57 -0.95 -5.40 -3.74
N ALA A 58 -1.23 -4.68 -2.65
CA ALA A 58 -1.96 -5.22 -1.51
C ALA A 58 -3.48 -5.21 -1.73
N ASP A 59 -4.14 -6.29 -1.32
CA ASP A 59 -5.60 -6.40 -1.28
C ASP A 59 -6.11 -6.34 0.18
N PRO A 60 -7.39 -5.95 0.41
CA PRO A 60 -7.98 -5.99 1.74
C PRO A 60 -7.89 -7.39 2.37
N GLY A 61 -7.27 -7.45 3.55
CA GLY A 61 -6.95 -8.68 4.28
C GLY A 61 -5.44 -8.95 4.37
N ASP A 62 -4.62 -8.24 3.60
CA ASP A 62 -3.18 -8.44 3.57
C ASP A 62 -2.43 -7.72 4.69
N ASP A 63 -1.32 -8.34 5.11
CA ASP A 63 -0.33 -7.72 5.97
C ASP A 63 0.91 -7.37 5.13
N ILE A 64 1.46 -6.17 5.30
CA ILE A 64 2.74 -5.76 4.72
C ILE A 64 3.78 -5.70 5.83
N TRP A 65 4.82 -6.53 5.72
CA TRP A 65 5.93 -6.59 6.68
C TRP A 65 7.16 -5.89 6.11
N VAL A 66 7.60 -4.84 6.80
CA VAL A 66 8.64 -3.94 6.32
C VAL A 66 9.90 -4.06 7.17
N ALA A 67 10.98 -4.51 6.53
CA ALA A 67 12.29 -4.59 7.16
C ALA A 67 12.85 -3.19 7.46
N ALA A 68 13.77 -3.12 8.43
CA ALA A 68 14.49 -1.91 8.81
C ALA A 68 15.08 -1.18 7.60
N GLY A 69 15.03 0.15 7.64
CA GLY A 69 15.49 1.02 6.56
C GLY A 69 14.59 2.20 6.31
N THR A 70 14.97 3.03 5.33
CA THR A 70 14.24 4.23 4.93
C THR A 70 13.51 3.99 3.61
N TYR A 71 12.22 4.28 3.59
CA TYR A 71 11.35 4.14 2.43
C TYR A 71 10.78 5.50 2.03
N TYR A 72 10.66 5.71 0.73
CA TYR A 72 10.13 6.94 0.12
C TYR A 72 8.85 6.63 -0.65
N PRO A 73 7.88 7.56 -0.73
CA PRO A 73 6.58 7.31 -1.35
C PRO A 73 6.62 7.23 -2.89
N THR A 74 7.76 7.53 -3.51
CA THR A 74 7.93 7.55 -4.97
C THR A 74 9.41 7.46 -5.36
N PHE A 75 9.68 7.11 -6.62
CA PHE A 75 10.99 7.32 -7.25
C PHE A 75 11.13 8.70 -7.91
N ASN A 76 10.03 9.42 -8.10
CA ASN A 76 10.04 10.74 -8.72
C ASN A 76 10.40 11.80 -7.68
N SER A 77 11.65 12.27 -7.70
CA SER A 77 12.17 13.26 -6.75
C SER A 77 11.53 14.66 -6.83
N SER A 78 10.60 14.89 -7.75
CA SER A 78 9.87 16.16 -7.89
C SER A 78 8.38 16.03 -7.60
N ASP A 79 7.89 14.83 -7.30
CA ASP A 79 6.48 14.58 -7.03
C ASP A 79 6.16 14.80 -5.54
N ARG A 80 5.98 16.08 -5.18
CA ARG A 80 5.68 16.48 -3.79
C ARG A 80 4.30 16.03 -3.30
N ASP A 81 3.41 15.59 -4.19
CA ASP A 81 2.10 15.07 -3.82
C ASP A 81 2.15 13.57 -3.46
N ALA A 82 3.27 12.88 -3.73
CA ALA A 82 3.45 11.48 -3.39
C ALA A 82 3.41 11.25 -1.87
N SER A 83 2.59 10.29 -1.45
CA SER A 83 2.41 9.85 -0.07
C SER A 83 2.34 8.32 0.00
N PHE A 84 2.57 7.73 1.17
CA PHE A 84 2.16 6.37 1.45
C PHE A 84 0.66 6.37 1.77
N PHE A 85 -0.15 5.89 0.84
CA PHE A 85 -1.61 5.82 1.01
C PHE A 85 -1.99 4.60 1.83
N LEU A 86 -2.70 4.81 2.94
CA LEU A 86 -3.26 3.71 3.71
C LEU A 86 -4.47 3.11 2.98
N LEU A 87 -4.72 1.82 3.20
CA LEU A 87 -5.80 1.07 2.55
C LEU A 87 -6.67 0.36 3.58
N ASN A 88 -7.98 0.35 3.36
CA ASN A 88 -8.91 -0.41 4.20
C ASN A 88 -8.58 -1.91 4.12
N GLY A 89 -8.54 -2.54 5.28
CA GLY A 89 -8.25 -3.96 5.43
C GLY A 89 -6.77 -4.33 5.28
N VAL A 90 -5.88 -3.36 5.08
CA VAL A 90 -4.43 -3.61 4.96
C VAL A 90 -3.73 -3.14 6.22
N ALA A 91 -2.89 -4.02 6.78
CA ALA A 91 -2.05 -3.68 7.92
C ALA A 91 -0.58 -3.60 7.52
N ILE A 92 0.07 -2.49 7.83
CA ILE A 92 1.47 -2.23 7.47
C ILE A 92 2.27 -2.18 8.77
N TYR A 93 3.27 -3.05 8.87
CA TYR A 93 4.09 -3.25 10.07
C TYR A 93 5.58 -3.03 9.77
N GLY A 94 6.19 -2.05 10.44
CA GLY A 94 7.64 -1.85 10.49
C GLY A 94 8.26 -2.55 11.70
N GLY A 95 9.59 -2.65 11.76
CA GLY A 95 10.31 -3.26 12.89
C GLY A 95 10.93 -4.63 12.65
N PHE A 96 11.02 -5.08 11.40
CA PHE A 96 11.59 -6.39 11.05
C PHE A 96 13.08 -6.32 10.68
N ALA A 97 13.85 -7.35 11.01
CA ALA A 97 15.21 -7.56 10.56
C ALA A 97 15.28 -8.20 9.16
N GLY A 98 14.17 -8.77 8.68
CA GLY A 98 14.09 -9.42 7.37
C GLY A 98 14.31 -10.93 7.42
N THR A 99 14.02 -11.56 8.56
CA THR A 99 14.18 -13.01 8.76
C THR A 99 13.04 -13.65 9.55
N GLU A 100 12.13 -12.83 10.06
CA GLU A 100 11.04 -13.22 10.94
C GLU A 100 9.99 -14.04 10.20
N THR A 101 9.38 -14.97 10.94
CA THR A 101 8.26 -15.80 10.47
C THR A 101 6.96 -15.48 11.22
N GLU A 102 7.01 -14.63 12.25
CA GLU A 102 5.88 -14.25 13.09
C GLU A 102 5.91 -12.76 13.42
N LEU A 103 4.74 -12.11 13.45
CA LEU A 103 4.61 -10.66 13.75
C LEU A 103 5.19 -10.27 15.12
N SER A 104 5.16 -11.20 16.09
CA SER A 104 5.65 -11.00 17.46
C SER A 104 7.18 -10.94 17.56
N GLN A 105 7.90 -11.35 16.51
CA GLN A 105 9.37 -11.35 16.47
C GLN A 105 9.96 -9.98 16.13
N ARG A 106 9.11 -9.01 15.73
CA ARG A 106 9.52 -7.62 15.48
C ARG A 106 10.26 -7.04 16.68
N ASN A 107 11.24 -6.20 16.37
CA ASN A 107 11.92 -5.37 17.36
C ASN A 107 12.02 -3.94 16.83
N ILE A 108 11.01 -3.13 17.14
CA ILE A 108 10.90 -1.75 16.66
C ILE A 108 12.04 -0.84 17.16
N GLU A 109 12.69 -1.18 18.27
CA GLU A 109 13.80 -0.40 18.82
C GLU A 109 15.12 -0.68 18.08
N LEU A 110 15.35 -1.94 17.69
CA LEU A 110 16.58 -2.34 16.98
C LEU A 110 16.46 -2.23 15.46
N ASN A 111 15.26 -2.42 14.91
CA ASN A 111 15.00 -2.51 13.49
C ASN A 111 14.18 -1.29 13.05
N GLU A 112 14.74 -0.09 13.20
CA GLU A 112 14.02 1.13 12.86
C GLU A 112 13.59 1.13 11.39
N THR A 113 12.28 1.36 11.17
CA THR A 113 11.68 1.51 9.85
C THR A 113 11.19 2.94 9.69
N ILE A 114 11.72 3.64 8.69
CA ILE A 114 11.50 5.08 8.50
C ILE A 114 10.70 5.30 7.22
N LEU A 115 9.58 6.03 7.32
CA LEU A 115 8.87 6.61 6.19
C LEU A 115 9.34 8.05 6.03
N SER A 116 9.97 8.37 4.91
CA SER A 116 10.56 9.68 4.67
C SER A 116 9.91 10.39 3.50
N GLY A 117 9.54 11.66 3.72
CA GLY A 117 9.12 12.59 2.66
C GLY A 117 10.29 13.22 1.89
N ASP A 118 11.55 12.93 2.24
CA ASP A 118 12.76 13.42 1.55
C ASP A 118 12.95 12.72 0.19
N ILE A 119 11.99 12.91 -0.72
CA ILE A 119 11.92 12.23 -2.02
C ILE A 119 13.06 12.60 -2.97
N ASN A 120 13.72 13.75 -2.73
CA ASN A 120 14.89 14.19 -3.47
C ASN A 120 16.22 13.86 -2.76
N GLN A 121 16.16 13.35 -1.53
CA GLN A 121 17.30 12.94 -0.70
C GLN A 121 18.30 14.09 -0.47
N SER A 122 17.79 15.32 -0.30
CA SER A 122 18.60 16.51 -0.05
C SER A 122 19.10 16.57 1.40
N GLY A 123 18.40 15.91 2.33
CA GLY A 123 18.62 16.05 3.77
C GLY A 123 18.06 17.35 4.37
N ASP A 124 17.27 18.12 3.62
CA ASP A 124 16.51 19.28 4.09
C ASP A 124 15.01 19.13 3.73
N HIS A 125 14.21 20.18 3.96
CA HIS A 125 12.78 20.15 3.70
C HIS A 125 12.40 20.60 2.28
N ASP A 126 13.35 21.18 1.53
CA ASP A 126 13.05 21.72 0.21
C ASP A 126 12.80 20.57 -0.78
N GLY A 127 11.68 20.64 -1.50
CA GLY A 127 11.29 19.60 -2.45
C GLY A 127 10.74 18.31 -1.85
N ASN A 128 10.55 18.22 -0.54
CA ASN A 128 9.97 17.04 0.12
C ASN A 128 8.49 16.87 -0.17
N SER A 129 7.98 15.65 -0.05
CA SER A 129 6.54 15.37 -0.03
C SER A 129 5.81 16.29 0.95
N TYR A 130 4.64 16.78 0.56
CA TYR A 130 3.84 17.62 1.43
C TYR A 130 3.40 16.86 2.68
N SER A 131 2.85 15.66 2.48
CA SER A 131 2.48 14.72 3.53
C SER A 131 3.22 13.40 3.27
N VAL A 132 3.74 12.75 4.31
CA VAL A 132 4.45 11.47 4.13
C VAL A 132 3.46 10.31 4.02
N VAL A 133 2.42 10.34 4.84
CA VAL A 133 1.35 9.33 4.88
C VAL A 133 0.01 10.02 4.66
N ASP A 134 -0.83 9.42 3.82
CA ASP A 134 -2.22 9.84 3.65
C ASP A 134 -3.15 8.71 4.12
N GLY A 135 -3.89 9.00 5.18
CA GLY A 135 -4.93 8.13 5.76
C GLY A 135 -6.33 8.68 5.56
N SER A 136 -6.56 9.49 4.53
CA SER A 136 -7.89 10.07 4.26
C SER A 136 -8.85 9.02 3.71
N GLY A 137 -10.10 9.04 4.17
CA GLY A 137 -11.14 8.14 3.66
C GLY A 137 -10.98 6.65 4.00
N VAL A 138 -10.03 6.28 4.86
CA VAL A 138 -9.91 4.92 5.41
C VAL A 138 -10.62 4.80 6.76
N ASP A 139 -10.95 3.57 7.15
CA ASP A 139 -11.52 3.24 8.45
C ASP A 139 -10.49 2.57 9.37
N GLN A 140 -10.94 2.12 10.54
CA GLN A 140 -10.12 1.49 11.57
C GLN A 140 -9.41 0.19 11.15
N THR A 141 -9.69 -0.35 9.96
CA THR A 141 -9.03 -1.53 9.41
C THR A 141 -7.72 -1.21 8.68
N ALA A 142 -7.47 0.05 8.36
CA ALA A 142 -6.15 0.50 7.90
C ALA A 142 -5.20 0.63 9.09
N VAL A 143 -4.12 -0.15 9.11
CA VAL A 143 -3.15 -0.17 10.21
C VAL A 143 -1.78 0.29 9.71
N LEU A 144 -1.17 1.20 10.46
CA LEU A 144 0.23 1.58 10.32
C LEU A 144 0.89 1.50 11.69
N ASP A 145 1.86 0.60 11.87
CA ASP A 145 2.45 0.30 13.17
C ASP A 145 3.96 0.04 13.08
N GLY A 146 4.74 0.64 13.98
CA GLY A 146 6.19 0.42 14.08
C GLY A 146 7.04 1.27 13.13
N PHE A 147 6.61 2.50 12.83
CA PHE A 147 7.32 3.42 11.93
C PHE A 147 7.73 4.73 12.60
N THR A 148 8.92 5.22 12.25
CA THR A 148 9.29 6.64 12.36
C THR A 148 8.85 7.34 11.09
N ILE A 149 8.05 8.40 11.20
CA ILE A 149 7.59 9.20 10.06
C ILE A 149 8.30 10.55 10.10
N THR A 150 8.96 10.93 9.00
CA THR A 150 9.84 12.11 8.98
C THR A 150 9.87 12.80 7.62
N MET A 151 10.41 14.02 7.61
CA MET A 151 10.75 14.77 6.40
C MET A 151 9.58 15.13 5.48
N GLY A 152 8.33 15.17 5.96
CA GLY A 152 7.27 15.85 5.22
C GLY A 152 7.37 17.37 5.33
N ASN A 153 6.85 18.10 4.34
CA ASN A 153 6.89 19.56 4.30
C ASN A 153 5.60 20.16 3.67
N ALA A 154 4.54 20.30 4.47
CA ALA A 154 3.24 20.82 4.04
C ALA A 154 3.23 22.37 3.88
N ASP A 155 4.09 22.89 3.00
CA ASP A 155 4.31 24.32 2.74
C ASP A 155 3.67 24.82 1.42
N GLY A 156 2.72 24.06 0.88
CA GLY A 156 2.01 24.37 -0.36
C GLY A 156 1.38 25.77 -0.35
N SER A 157 1.36 26.40 -1.53
CA SER A 157 0.78 27.75 -1.71
C SER A 157 -0.62 27.73 -2.34
N VAL A 158 -1.13 26.55 -2.72
CA VAL A 158 -2.39 26.37 -3.43
C VAL A 158 -3.38 25.60 -2.54
N GLY A 159 -4.63 26.07 -2.49
CA GLY A 159 -5.71 25.43 -1.70
C GLY A 159 -6.01 26.14 -0.37
N GLY A 160 -7.14 25.77 0.24
CA GLY A 160 -7.54 26.26 1.58
C GLY A 160 -6.69 25.65 2.70
N ASP A 161 -6.87 26.11 3.93
CA ASP A 161 -6.04 25.70 5.10
C ASP A 161 -6.14 24.21 5.47
N GLY A 162 -7.04 23.45 4.83
CA GLY A 162 -7.16 21.99 4.97
C GLY A 162 -6.68 21.20 3.75
N ALA A 163 -6.00 21.82 2.79
CA ALA A 163 -5.43 21.09 1.65
C ALA A 163 -4.27 20.19 2.12
N PRO A 164 -4.10 18.98 1.55
CA PRO A 164 -3.00 18.07 1.89
C PRO A 164 -1.60 18.69 1.68
N SER A 165 -1.51 19.68 0.78
CA SER A 165 -0.28 20.42 0.54
C SER A 165 0.05 21.43 1.64
N ARG A 166 -0.90 21.75 2.53
CA ARG A 166 -0.82 22.85 3.53
C ARG A 166 -1.01 22.37 4.97
N ALA A 167 -1.31 21.09 5.18
CA ALA A 167 -1.53 20.48 6.47
C ALA A 167 -1.04 19.02 6.47
N GLY A 168 -0.77 18.46 7.64
CA GLY A 168 -0.50 17.02 7.78
C GLY A 168 0.88 16.56 7.32
N ALA A 169 1.94 17.35 7.55
CA ALA A 169 3.28 17.06 7.03
C ALA A 169 3.76 15.62 7.31
N GLY A 170 3.56 15.10 8.53
CA GLY A 170 3.80 13.68 8.80
C GLY A 170 2.67 12.80 8.25
N ILE A 171 1.46 13.00 8.78
CA ILE A 171 0.26 12.26 8.39
C ILE A 171 -0.87 13.26 8.12
N PHE A 172 -1.54 13.07 6.99
CA PHE A 172 -2.77 13.77 6.64
C PHE A 172 -3.98 12.82 6.75
N ILE A 173 -5.05 13.25 7.41
CA ILE A 173 -6.31 12.52 7.60
C ILE A 173 -7.47 13.51 7.48
N ASN A 174 -8.44 13.21 6.63
CA ASN A 174 -9.64 14.00 6.34
C ASN A 174 -10.87 13.10 6.22
#